data_AF-A0A2D0QSC1-F1
#
_entry.id   AF-A0A2D0QSC1-F1
#
_cell.length_a   1.000
_cell.length_b   1.000
_cell.length_c   1.000
_cell.angle_alpha   90.00
_cell.angle_beta   90.00
_cell.angle_gamma   90.00
#
_symmetry.space_group_name_H-M   'P 1'
#
loop_
_entity.id
_entity.type
_entity.pdbx_description
1 polymer ?
#
loop_
_entity_poly.entity_id
_entity_poly.type
_entity_poly.pdbx_seq_one_letter_code
_entity_poly.pdbx_strand_id
1 'polypeptide(L)'
;MAPFGRNFLKARLKSRSKETEETPTKEIQVLVGKEEKVVSGVTKHTTCADVVQALLEDHKTIPESKRLLHGEPKEFCLLERWKGFERALPPLTRILRLWNAWGDERPFIQFVLVKTSEFVAKRASKSKGLRSKRWEQGPVQYARNLPVERQKRMVKKAFRKLEKMQKPGSSEGSEEIDKMVQLIISQDYTIRQQLHQIRELDLELELVEQQLRENCLPDSKLTETANSQLLSLSIFQGEEQLQEYLYTSDGIAQLDLQVLRHQELIDELSRDIDLELRKAVSILDTEELEGATAANPALEFDPISALSSAESLELDTLQSELEASMRAGISLHTQTQDLEKELQHNATLLQTRNQEYQHLIAQLSSMQLEDCAEPSIPAYLKNPVRPDVSQKTTGTLRQKLSPSDVTDTDSDTGISSTHSQDSLSPCVDRQPPLDTDV
;
A
#
# COMPACT_ATOMS: atom_id res chain seq x y z
N MET A 1 -18.26 9.88 43.15
CA MET A 1 -18.11 9.66 41.69
C MET A 1 -18.53 8.22 41.40
N ALA A 2 -19.63 8.01 40.68
CA ALA A 2 -20.13 6.67 40.35
C ALA A 2 -19.22 5.98 39.33
N PRO A 3 -18.97 4.67 39.44
CA PRO A 3 -18.15 3.95 38.48
C PRO A 3 -18.96 3.75 37.20
N PHE A 4 -18.75 4.62 36.21
CA PHE A 4 -19.28 4.42 34.88
C PHE A 4 -18.66 3.15 34.27
N GLY A 5 -19.51 2.20 33.85
CA GLY A 5 -19.19 1.43 32.64
C GLY A 5 -19.04 -0.09 32.72
N ARG A 6 -19.58 -0.80 33.73
CA ARG A 6 -19.54 -2.27 33.70
C ARG A 6 -20.71 -2.97 32.99
N ASN A 7 -21.84 -2.30 32.69
CA ASN A 7 -23.08 -2.99 32.31
C ASN A 7 -23.88 -2.38 31.13
N PHE A 8 -23.29 -1.55 30.27
CA PHE A 8 -24.05 -0.88 29.20
C PHE A 8 -24.02 -1.59 27.84
N LEU A 9 -23.03 -2.47 27.60
CA LEU A 9 -22.94 -3.22 26.36
C LEU A 9 -23.92 -4.40 26.42
N LYS A 10 -24.84 -4.45 25.45
CA LYS A 10 -25.76 -5.57 25.28
C LYS A 10 -25.52 -6.22 23.93
N ALA A 11 -25.10 -7.48 23.94
CA ALA A 11 -25.06 -8.28 22.73
C ALA A 11 -26.44 -8.92 22.51
N ARG A 12 -26.91 -8.94 21.27
CA ARG A 12 -28.15 -9.61 20.85
C ARG A 12 -27.95 -10.33 19.51
N LEU A 13 -28.72 -11.39 19.26
CA LEU A 13 -28.81 -12.01 17.94
C LEU A 13 -29.50 -11.05 16.95
N LYS A 14 -28.98 -10.94 15.73
CA LYS A 14 -29.53 -10.06 14.68
C LYS A 14 -30.99 -10.37 14.30
N SER A 15 -31.45 -11.60 14.53
CA SER A 15 -32.83 -12.04 14.26
C SER A 15 -33.85 -11.74 15.38
N ARG A 16 -33.40 -11.27 16.54
CA ARG A 16 -34.28 -10.99 17.69
C ARG A 16 -34.68 -9.51 17.68
N SER A 17 -35.65 -9.15 16.84
CA SER A 17 -36.28 -7.83 16.88
C SER A 17 -37.00 -7.68 18.23
N LYS A 18 -36.51 -6.75 19.06
CA LYS A 18 -37.27 -6.21 20.17
C LYS A 18 -37.44 -4.72 19.90
N GLU A 19 -38.66 -4.35 19.51
CA GLU A 19 -39.16 -2.98 19.55
C GLU A 19 -39.04 -2.48 20.98
N THR A 20 -38.02 -1.69 21.30
CA THR A 20 -38.04 -0.81 22.47
C THR A 20 -36.97 0.27 22.32
N GLU A 21 -37.44 1.49 22.08
CA GLU A 21 -36.78 2.81 22.15
C GLU A 21 -35.43 2.99 21.43
N GLU A 22 -35.53 3.64 20.27
CA GLU A 22 -34.42 4.22 19.51
C GLU A 22 -33.81 5.42 20.25
N THR A 23 -32.91 5.12 21.17
CA THR A 23 -31.77 6.03 21.35
C THR A 23 -30.78 5.76 20.20
N PRO A 24 -30.09 6.77 19.64
CA PRO A 24 -29.12 6.59 18.56
C PRO A 24 -27.85 5.89 19.11
N THR A 25 -28.00 4.65 19.55
CA THR A 25 -26.91 3.85 20.09
C THR A 25 -26.11 3.32 18.92
N LYS A 26 -24.81 3.63 18.92
CA LYS A 26 -23.88 3.12 17.93
C LYS A 26 -23.78 1.60 18.08
N GLU A 27 -24.13 0.88 17.02
CA GLU A 27 -24.15 -0.58 16.97
C GLU A 27 -22.97 -1.12 16.17
N ILE A 28 -22.43 -2.26 16.60
CA ILE A 28 -21.36 -2.97 15.88
C ILE A 28 -21.78 -4.42 15.67
N GLN A 29 -21.64 -4.89 14.43
CA GLN A 29 -21.96 -6.27 14.03
C GLN A 29 -20.73 -7.15 14.20
N VAL A 30 -20.89 -8.30 14.87
CA VAL A 30 -19.84 -9.28 15.14
C VAL A 30 -20.36 -10.69 14.82
N LEU A 31 -19.64 -11.40 13.96
CA LEU A 31 -19.90 -12.80 13.63
C LEU A 31 -19.25 -13.70 14.69
N VAL A 32 -20.06 -14.53 15.34
CA VAL A 32 -19.64 -15.52 16.34
C VAL A 32 -19.89 -16.92 15.79
N GLY A 33 -18.84 -17.56 15.25
CA GLY A 33 -18.95 -18.88 14.63
C GLY A 33 -19.80 -18.86 13.35
N LYS A 34 -21.11 -19.15 13.49
CA LYS A 34 -22.11 -19.10 12.40
C LYS A 34 -23.24 -18.11 12.67
N GLU A 35 -23.20 -17.39 13.80
CA GLU A 35 -24.28 -16.50 14.24
C GLU A 35 -23.82 -15.04 14.18
N GLU A 36 -24.59 -14.17 13.53
CA GLU A 36 -24.37 -12.72 13.57
C GLU A 36 -24.98 -12.11 14.84
N LYS A 37 -24.13 -11.51 15.66
CA LYS A 37 -24.52 -10.77 16.86
C LYS A 37 -24.30 -9.27 16.68
N VAL A 38 -25.21 -8.48 17.23
CA VAL A 38 -25.12 -7.03 17.26
C VAL A 38 -24.84 -6.61 18.69
N VAL A 39 -23.80 -5.81 18.89
CA VAL A 39 -23.47 -5.21 20.18
C VAL A 39 -23.92 -3.76 20.15
N SER A 40 -24.93 -3.43 20.97
CA SER A 40 -25.44 -2.06 21.12
C SER A 40 -24.83 -1.37 22.34
N GLY A 41 -24.82 -0.03 22.30
CA GLY A 41 -24.28 0.80 23.38
C GLY A 41 -22.77 1.05 23.31
N VAL A 42 -22.16 0.92 22.13
CA VAL A 42 -20.71 1.10 21.96
C VAL A 42 -20.33 2.58 22.07
N THR A 43 -19.36 2.89 22.92
CA THR A 43 -18.88 4.26 23.17
C THR A 43 -17.47 4.49 22.58
N LYS A 44 -16.98 5.73 22.62
CA LYS A 44 -15.60 6.09 22.19
C LYS A 44 -14.51 5.40 23.01
N HIS A 45 -14.83 4.93 24.22
CA HIS A 45 -13.88 4.29 25.14
C HIS A 45 -13.98 2.76 25.12
N THR A 46 -15.01 2.21 24.47
CA THR A 46 -15.22 0.77 24.39
C THR A 46 -14.09 0.09 23.62
N THR A 47 -13.45 -0.88 24.26
CA THR A 47 -12.34 -1.65 23.70
C THR A 47 -12.82 -2.97 23.13
N CYS A 48 -11.97 -3.63 22.33
CA CYS A 48 -12.24 -4.97 21.82
C CYS A 48 -12.46 -5.99 22.95
N ALA A 49 -11.72 -5.87 24.06
CA ALA A 49 -11.91 -6.71 25.24
C ALA A 49 -13.31 -6.56 25.84
N ASP A 50 -13.84 -5.33 25.93
CA ASP A 50 -15.19 -5.07 26.46
C ASP A 50 -16.27 -5.68 25.54
N VAL A 51 -16.07 -5.62 24.22
CA VAL A 51 -16.97 -6.25 23.23
C VAL A 51 -16.94 -7.77 23.36
N VAL A 52 -15.76 -8.37 23.48
CA VAL A 52 -15.59 -9.81 23.71
C VAL A 52 -16.29 -10.24 25.00
N GLN A 53 -16.11 -9.48 26.07
CA GLN A 53 -16.76 -9.74 27.36
C GLN A 53 -18.28 -9.68 27.23
N ALA A 54 -18.84 -8.66 26.59
CA ALA A 54 -20.28 -8.53 26.37
C ALA A 54 -20.86 -9.70 25.55
N LEU A 55 -20.13 -10.16 24.52
CA LEU A 55 -20.54 -11.33 23.72
C LEU A 55 -20.52 -12.62 24.54
N LEU A 56 -19.53 -12.81 25.41
CA LEU A 56 -19.44 -13.97 26.30
C LEU A 56 -20.50 -13.94 27.40
N GLU A 57 -20.80 -12.77 27.95
CA GLU A 57 -21.86 -12.58 28.95
C GLU A 57 -23.23 -12.94 28.37
N ASP A 58 -23.55 -12.50 27.14
CA ASP A 58 -24.78 -12.92 26.45
C ASP A 58 -24.84 -14.44 26.23
N HIS A 59 -23.73 -15.08 25.85
CA HIS A 59 -23.65 -16.55 25.74
C HIS A 59 -23.79 -17.30 27.08
N LYS A 60 -23.52 -16.66 28.22
CA LYS A 60 -23.78 -17.26 29.54
C LYS A 60 -25.27 -17.29 29.87
N THR A 61 -26.05 -16.34 29.36
CA THR A 61 -27.52 -16.28 29.57
C THR A 61 -28.29 -17.33 28.77
N ILE A 62 -27.66 -17.93 27.75
CA ILE A 62 -28.21 -19.01 26.91
C ILE A 62 -28.00 -20.37 27.62
N PRO A 63 -28.97 -21.31 27.56
CA PRO A 63 -28.86 -22.64 28.17
C PRO A 63 -27.58 -23.38 27.74
N GLU A 64 -26.93 -24.06 28.68
CA GLU A 64 -25.60 -24.68 28.50
C GLU A 64 -25.53 -25.66 27.31
N SER A 65 -26.65 -26.30 26.97
CA SER A 65 -26.77 -27.22 25.83
C SER A 65 -26.57 -26.57 24.45
N LYS A 66 -26.63 -25.24 24.33
CA LYS A 66 -26.40 -24.47 23.09
C LYS A 66 -25.19 -23.54 23.18
N ARG A 67 -24.41 -23.60 24.26
CA ARG A 67 -23.29 -22.68 24.49
C ARG A 67 -22.09 -23.08 23.61
N LEU A 68 -21.87 -22.35 22.53
CA LEU A 68 -20.75 -22.59 21.61
C LEU A 68 -19.41 -22.02 22.14
N LEU A 69 -19.46 -21.01 23.01
CA LEU A 69 -18.28 -20.35 23.55
C LEU A 69 -18.07 -20.73 25.02
N HIS A 70 -17.01 -21.50 25.29
CA HIS A 70 -16.53 -21.82 26.63
C HIS A 70 -15.09 -21.32 26.79
N GLY A 71 -14.84 -20.47 27.79
CA GLY A 71 -13.51 -19.96 28.12
C GLY A 71 -13.54 -18.59 28.80
N GLU A 72 -12.37 -18.13 29.23
CA GLU A 72 -12.18 -16.77 29.74
C GLU A 72 -12.15 -15.75 28.59
N PRO A 73 -12.54 -14.47 28.82
CA PRO A 73 -12.46 -13.41 27.80
C PRO A 73 -11.08 -13.23 27.16
N LYS A 74 -10.00 -13.58 27.89
CA LYS A 74 -8.62 -13.51 27.42
C LYS A 74 -8.27 -14.58 26.36
N GLU A 75 -9.07 -15.64 26.28
CA GLU A 75 -8.87 -16.72 25.29
C GLU A 75 -9.47 -16.40 23.92
N PHE A 76 -10.18 -15.27 23.78
CA PHE A 76 -10.83 -14.88 22.55
C PHE A 76 -10.24 -13.57 22.01
N CYS A 77 -10.19 -13.45 20.69
CA CYS A 77 -9.81 -12.22 20.00
C CYS A 77 -10.83 -11.88 18.92
N LEU A 78 -10.99 -10.58 18.66
CA LEU A 78 -11.76 -10.09 17.52
C LEU A 78 -10.84 -10.01 16.31
N LEU A 79 -11.32 -10.48 15.17
CA LEU A 79 -10.67 -10.35 13.87
C LEU A 79 -11.39 -9.31 13.04
N GLU A 80 -10.66 -8.44 12.35
CA GLU A 80 -11.18 -7.64 11.25
C GLU A 80 -10.98 -8.40 9.93
N ARG A 81 -12.04 -8.52 9.13
CA ARG A 81 -12.03 -9.17 7.82
C ARG A 81 -12.50 -8.19 6.73
N TRP A 82 -11.66 -7.99 5.72
CA TRP A 82 -11.96 -7.17 4.54
C TRP A 82 -11.21 -7.67 3.30
N LYS A 83 -11.89 -7.84 2.15
CA LYS A 83 -11.32 -8.28 0.85
C LYS A 83 -10.29 -9.43 0.94
N GLY A 84 -10.54 -10.42 1.81
CA GLY A 84 -9.65 -11.59 2.00
C GLY A 84 -8.50 -11.39 2.99
N PHE A 85 -8.33 -10.18 3.53
CA PHE A 85 -7.41 -9.90 4.63
C PHE A 85 -8.11 -10.17 5.97
N GLU A 86 -7.41 -10.88 6.86
CA GLU A 86 -7.84 -11.18 8.22
C GLU A 86 -6.76 -10.74 9.20
N ARG A 87 -7.11 -9.82 10.10
CA ARG A 87 -6.18 -9.31 11.12
C ARG A 87 -6.79 -9.41 12.51
N ALA A 88 -6.00 -9.94 13.46
CA ALA A 88 -6.41 -9.98 14.86
C ALA A 88 -6.24 -8.60 15.49
N LEU A 89 -7.29 -8.14 16.16
CA LEU A 89 -7.33 -6.86 16.86
C LEU A 89 -6.74 -7.02 18.26
N PRO A 90 -5.80 -6.14 18.68
CA PRO A 90 -5.35 -6.08 20.06
C PRO A 90 -6.51 -5.82 21.03
N PRO A 91 -6.49 -6.37 22.25
CA PRO A 91 -7.61 -6.28 23.20
C PRO A 91 -7.94 -4.84 23.61
N LEU A 92 -6.95 -3.94 23.65
CA LEU A 92 -7.11 -2.52 24.01
C LEU A 92 -7.55 -1.63 22.83
N THR A 93 -7.73 -2.20 21.64
CA THR A 93 -8.13 -1.42 20.45
C THR A 93 -9.54 -0.86 20.66
N ARG A 94 -9.69 0.46 20.50
CA ARG A 94 -10.98 1.13 20.59
C ARG A 94 -11.81 0.82 19.35
N ILE A 95 -12.80 -0.05 19.49
CA ILE A 95 -13.53 -0.61 18.35
C ILE A 95 -14.26 0.47 17.55
N LEU A 96 -14.81 1.50 18.22
CA LEU A 96 -15.52 2.57 17.53
C LEU A 96 -14.58 3.48 16.74
N ARG A 97 -13.35 3.69 17.22
CA ARG A 97 -12.34 4.44 16.47
C ARG A 97 -11.93 3.68 15.22
N LEU A 98 -11.71 2.37 15.35
CA LEU A 98 -11.39 1.49 14.24
C LEU A 98 -12.53 1.50 13.21
N TRP A 99 -13.77 1.29 13.64
CA TRP A 99 -14.94 1.34 12.77
C TRP A 99 -15.08 2.67 12.03
N ASN A 100 -14.84 3.79 12.71
CA ASN A 100 -14.92 5.10 12.07
C ASN A 100 -13.78 5.34 11.07
N ALA A 101 -12.58 4.83 11.33
CA ALA A 101 -11.40 4.98 10.48
C ALA A 101 -11.57 4.35 9.10
N TRP A 102 -12.48 3.38 8.96
CA TRP A 102 -12.78 2.73 7.69
C TRP A 102 -13.70 3.54 6.75
N GLY A 103 -14.26 4.67 7.20
CA GLY A 103 -15.03 5.58 6.33
C GLY A 103 -16.17 4.90 5.58
N ASP A 104 -16.13 4.96 4.26
CA ASP A 104 -17.18 4.45 3.36
C ASP A 104 -17.12 2.93 3.17
N GLU A 105 -16.01 2.29 3.56
CA GLU A 105 -15.82 0.83 3.46
C GLU A 105 -16.40 0.06 4.67
N ARG A 106 -16.97 0.78 5.65
CA ARG A 106 -17.68 0.23 6.83
C ARG A 106 -18.61 -0.97 6.53
N PRO A 107 -19.54 -0.91 5.55
CA PRO A 107 -20.49 -2.01 5.32
C PRO A 107 -19.83 -3.31 4.85
N PHE A 108 -18.60 -3.27 4.34
CA PHE A 108 -17.88 -4.44 3.84
C PHE A 108 -16.99 -5.11 4.89
N ILE A 109 -16.81 -4.48 6.05
CA ILE A 109 -15.91 -4.98 7.09
C ILE A 109 -16.70 -5.84 8.07
N GLN A 110 -16.17 -7.04 8.31
CA GLN A 110 -16.76 -8.00 9.23
C GLN A 110 -15.86 -8.17 10.44
N PHE A 111 -16.41 -7.99 11.63
CA PHE A 111 -15.75 -8.40 12.87
C PHE A 111 -16.10 -9.85 13.16
N VAL A 112 -15.10 -10.69 13.42
CA VAL A 112 -15.30 -12.12 13.72
C VAL A 112 -14.68 -12.46 15.06
N LEU A 113 -15.45 -13.05 15.97
CA LEU A 113 -14.94 -13.53 17.25
C LEU A 113 -14.34 -14.93 17.07
N VAL A 114 -13.06 -15.09 17.40
CA VAL A 114 -12.34 -16.37 17.28
C VAL A 114 -11.59 -16.68 18.57
N LYS A 115 -11.49 -17.96 18.91
CA LYS A 115 -10.66 -18.41 20.04
C LYS A 115 -9.18 -18.29 19.64
N THR A 116 -8.36 -17.64 20.46
CA THR A 116 -6.93 -17.38 20.19
C THR A 116 -6.16 -18.66 19.84
N SER A 117 -6.52 -19.81 20.44
CA SER A 117 -5.96 -21.12 20.10
C SER A 117 -6.25 -21.56 18.66
N GLU A 118 -7.44 -21.24 18.13
CA GLU A 118 -7.82 -21.56 16.74
C GLU A 118 -7.20 -20.60 15.74
N PHE A 119 -7.03 -19.33 16.10
CA PHE A 119 -6.36 -18.36 15.24
C PHE A 119 -4.89 -18.73 15.02
N VAL A 120 -4.17 -19.11 16.09
CA VAL A 120 -2.80 -19.60 15.99
C VAL A 120 -2.76 -20.93 15.22
N ALA A 121 -3.73 -21.82 15.42
CA ALA A 121 -3.81 -23.08 14.66
C ALA A 121 -4.06 -22.87 13.15
N LYS A 122 -4.90 -21.90 12.75
CA LYS A 122 -5.17 -21.56 11.35
C LYS A 122 -3.97 -20.92 10.65
N ARG A 123 -3.15 -20.14 11.37
CA ARG A 123 -1.86 -19.67 10.83
C ARG A 123 -0.80 -20.78 10.81
N ALA A 124 -0.79 -21.65 11.82
CA ALA A 124 0.12 -22.79 11.89
C ALA A 124 -0.18 -23.87 10.83
N SER A 125 -1.43 -24.03 10.41
CA SER A 125 -1.79 -24.98 9.34
C SER A 125 -1.38 -24.49 7.95
N LYS A 126 -1.13 -23.18 7.78
CA LYS A 126 -0.54 -22.60 6.55
C LYS A 126 0.99 -22.57 6.58
N SER A 127 1.63 -22.75 7.74
CA SER A 127 3.08 -22.91 7.86
C SER A 127 3.46 -24.38 7.97
N LYS A 128 3.65 -25.02 6.81
CA LYS A 128 4.32 -26.33 6.70
C LYS A 128 5.79 -26.13 7.09
N GLY A 129 6.13 -26.29 8.37
CA GLY A 129 7.53 -26.09 8.79
C GLY A 129 7.81 -26.23 10.27
N LEU A 130 8.30 -27.41 10.64
CA LEU A 130 9.18 -27.71 11.78
C LEU A 130 8.63 -27.61 13.23
N ARG A 131 8.38 -28.83 13.72
CA ARG A 131 8.57 -29.39 15.08
C ARG A 131 7.46 -29.18 16.12
N SER A 132 6.89 -30.31 16.56
CA SER A 132 7.13 -30.75 17.95
C SER A 132 6.90 -32.25 18.11
N LYS A 133 7.73 -32.83 18.97
CA LYS A 133 7.91 -34.27 19.25
C LYS A 133 6.67 -34.90 19.86
N ARG A 134 6.22 -36.06 19.32
CA ARG A 134 5.77 -37.28 20.04
C ARG A 134 5.15 -38.27 19.04
N TRP A 135 5.98 -38.99 18.30
CA TRP A 135 5.58 -40.18 17.54
C TRP A 135 6.65 -41.26 17.67
N GLU A 136 6.97 -41.66 18.90
CA GLU A 136 7.62 -42.95 19.11
C GLU A 136 6.54 -44.03 19.12
N GLN A 137 6.17 -44.49 17.93
CA GLN A 137 5.55 -45.78 17.58
C GLN A 137 4.78 -45.59 16.27
N GLY A 138 5.55 -45.44 15.18
CA GLY A 138 4.98 -45.43 13.84
C GLY A 138 4.41 -46.81 13.47
N PRO A 139 3.37 -46.88 12.60
CA PRO A 139 2.75 -48.13 12.12
C PRO A 139 3.74 -49.16 11.55
N VAL A 140 4.92 -48.69 11.13
CA VAL A 140 6.04 -49.47 10.59
C VAL A 140 6.64 -50.42 11.64
N GLN A 141 6.71 -50.00 12.91
CA GLN A 141 7.26 -50.87 13.97
C GLN A 141 6.28 -51.98 14.36
N TYR A 142 4.98 -51.69 14.38
CA TYR A 142 3.93 -52.70 14.60
C TYR A 142 3.87 -53.72 13.46
N ALA A 143 4.07 -53.29 12.21
CA ALA A 143 4.11 -54.18 11.05
C ALA A 143 5.32 -55.12 11.05
N ARG A 144 6.46 -54.70 11.63
CA ARG A 144 7.72 -55.47 11.69
C ARG A 144 7.73 -56.55 12.78
N ASN A 145 6.94 -56.38 13.85
CA ASN A 145 6.84 -57.31 14.97
C ASN A 145 5.73 -58.37 14.79
N LEU A 146 5.03 -58.36 13.66
CA LEU A 146 3.98 -59.32 13.35
C LEU A 146 4.56 -60.57 12.65
N PRO A 147 4.00 -61.77 12.90
CA PRO A 147 4.39 -62.98 12.17
C PRO A 147 4.32 -62.77 10.65
N VAL A 148 5.31 -63.28 9.92
CA VAL A 148 5.50 -63.04 8.47
C VAL A 148 4.24 -63.35 7.65
N GLU A 149 3.47 -64.37 8.02
CA GLU A 149 2.17 -64.71 7.40
C GLU A 149 1.12 -63.60 7.54
N ARG A 150 1.08 -62.90 8.67
CA ARG A 150 0.17 -61.75 8.87
C ARG A 150 0.65 -60.53 8.10
N GLN A 151 1.97 -60.30 8.03
CA GLN A 151 2.55 -59.24 7.21
C GLN A 151 2.27 -59.47 5.71
N LYS A 152 2.47 -60.69 5.20
CA LYS A 152 2.12 -61.08 3.81
C LYS A 152 0.63 -60.87 3.51
N ARG A 153 -0.26 -61.21 4.44
CA ARG A 153 -1.72 -60.97 4.30
C ARG A 153 -2.06 -59.48 4.27
N MET A 154 -1.41 -58.68 5.11
CA MET A 154 -1.62 -57.24 5.18
C MET A 154 -1.11 -56.54 3.91
N VAL A 155 0.05 -56.95 3.42
CA VAL A 155 0.62 -56.51 2.14
C VAL A 155 -0.28 -56.91 0.99
N LYS A 156 -0.77 -58.16 0.91
CA LYS A 156 -1.76 -58.58 -0.11
C LYS A 156 -3.07 -57.79 -0.01
N LYS A 157 -3.53 -57.45 1.20
CA LYS A 157 -4.71 -56.58 1.39
C LYS A 157 -4.43 -55.15 0.95
N ALA A 158 -3.24 -54.61 1.20
CA ALA A 158 -2.83 -53.29 0.76
C ALA A 158 -2.71 -53.22 -0.76
N PHE A 159 -2.08 -54.23 -1.39
CA PHE A 159 -2.02 -54.35 -2.85
C PHE A 159 -3.41 -54.50 -3.47
N ARG A 160 -4.29 -55.35 -2.90
CA ARG A 160 -5.70 -55.42 -3.36
C ARG A 160 -6.46 -54.12 -3.15
N LYS A 161 -6.12 -53.33 -2.13
CA LYS A 161 -6.75 -52.02 -1.88
C LYS A 161 -6.23 -50.96 -2.84
N LEU A 162 -4.93 -50.96 -3.14
CA LEU A 162 -4.32 -50.13 -4.18
C LEU A 162 -4.85 -50.50 -5.56
N GLU A 163 -4.96 -51.78 -5.88
CA GLU A 163 -5.56 -52.28 -7.12
C GLU A 163 -7.06 -51.92 -7.21
N LYS A 164 -7.79 -51.90 -6.08
CA LYS A 164 -9.17 -51.39 -6.02
C LYS A 164 -9.27 -49.87 -6.19
N MET A 165 -8.25 -49.12 -5.80
CA MET A 165 -8.19 -47.66 -6.00
C MET A 165 -7.64 -47.28 -7.38
N GLN A 166 -6.79 -48.11 -7.97
CA GLN A 166 -6.25 -47.95 -9.30
C GLN A 166 -7.17 -48.53 -10.38
N LYS A 167 -8.14 -49.37 -10.01
CA LYS A 167 -9.27 -49.69 -10.88
C LYS A 167 -9.97 -48.38 -11.25
N PRO A 168 -10.16 -48.10 -12.56
CA PRO A 168 -10.71 -46.84 -13.05
C PRO A 168 -12.19 -46.74 -12.65
N GLY A 169 -12.44 -46.27 -11.44
CA GLY A 169 -13.74 -46.24 -10.78
C GLY A 169 -13.97 -44.95 -10.01
N SER A 170 -13.44 -43.83 -10.52
CA SER A 170 -13.81 -42.47 -10.11
C SER A 170 -13.58 -41.57 -11.32
N SER A 171 -14.58 -41.51 -12.20
CA SER A 171 -14.48 -40.83 -13.50
C SER A 171 -14.35 -39.32 -13.34
N GLU A 172 -14.90 -38.75 -12.26
CA GLU A 172 -15.00 -37.31 -12.06
C GLU A 172 -13.64 -36.60 -11.92
N GLY A 173 -12.70 -37.18 -11.17
CA GLY A 173 -11.36 -36.60 -10.99
C GLY A 173 -10.41 -36.83 -12.16
N SER A 174 -10.58 -37.93 -12.91
CA SER A 174 -9.81 -38.18 -14.14
C SER A 174 -10.27 -37.24 -15.25
N GLU A 175 -11.57 -37.06 -15.41
CA GLU A 175 -12.14 -36.13 -16.39
C GLU A 175 -11.76 -34.67 -16.11
N GLU A 176 -11.63 -34.27 -14.84
CA GLU A 176 -11.19 -32.91 -14.47
C GLU A 176 -9.71 -32.67 -14.77
N ILE A 177 -8.86 -33.68 -14.55
CA ILE A 177 -7.45 -33.65 -14.95
C ILE A 177 -7.34 -33.64 -16.48
N ASP A 178 -8.13 -34.45 -17.19
CA ASP A 178 -8.13 -34.49 -18.66
C ASP A 178 -8.60 -33.15 -19.25
N LYS A 179 -9.61 -32.49 -18.65
CA LYS A 179 -10.02 -31.12 -19.01
C LYS A 179 -8.91 -30.10 -18.78
N MET A 180 -8.19 -30.20 -17.66
CA MET A 180 -7.05 -29.32 -17.38
C MET A 180 -5.91 -29.54 -18.37
N VAL A 181 -5.60 -30.79 -18.70
CA VAL A 181 -4.59 -31.15 -19.72
C VAL A 181 -5.02 -30.61 -21.10
N GLN A 182 -6.29 -30.76 -21.46
CA GLN A 182 -6.82 -30.24 -22.71
C GLN A 182 -6.79 -28.70 -22.78
N LEU A 183 -7.03 -28.02 -21.66
CA LEU A 183 -6.85 -26.56 -21.53
C LEU A 183 -5.38 -26.13 -21.63
N ILE A 184 -4.47 -26.88 -21.02
CA ILE A 184 -3.03 -26.59 -21.12
C ILE A 184 -2.56 -26.75 -22.57
N ILE A 185 -3.03 -27.80 -23.26
CA ILE A 185 -2.69 -28.03 -24.68
C ILE A 185 -3.29 -26.93 -25.57
N SER A 186 -4.55 -26.51 -25.32
CA SER A 186 -5.16 -25.44 -26.11
C SER A 186 -4.47 -24.10 -25.87
N GLN A 187 -4.10 -23.78 -24.63
CA GLN A 187 -3.33 -22.59 -24.29
C GLN A 187 -1.93 -22.62 -24.90
N ASP A 188 -1.21 -23.75 -24.84
CA ASP A 188 0.10 -23.93 -25.47
C ASP A 188 0.02 -23.73 -26.99
N TYR A 189 -1.03 -24.25 -27.63
CA TYR A 189 -1.28 -24.00 -29.05
C TYR A 189 -1.50 -22.50 -29.33
N THR A 190 -2.33 -21.81 -28.54
CA THR A 190 -2.54 -20.36 -28.69
C THR A 190 -1.25 -19.56 -28.50
N ILE A 191 -0.44 -19.91 -27.49
CA ILE A 191 0.84 -19.24 -27.24
C ILE A 191 1.80 -19.45 -28.41
N ARG A 192 1.89 -20.67 -28.95
CA ARG A 192 2.71 -20.96 -30.13
C ARG A 192 2.23 -20.19 -31.37
N GLN A 193 0.91 -20.08 -31.55
CA GLN A 193 0.33 -19.31 -32.64
C GLN A 193 0.64 -17.81 -32.49
N GLN A 194 0.50 -17.26 -31.29
CA GLN A 194 0.85 -15.87 -31.00
C GLN A 194 2.35 -15.61 -31.22
N LEU A 195 3.23 -16.52 -30.77
CA LEU A 195 4.66 -16.43 -31.05
C LEU A 195 4.99 -16.50 -32.54
N HIS A 196 4.24 -17.29 -33.31
CA HIS A 196 4.38 -17.33 -34.77
C HIS A 196 3.99 -16.00 -35.40
N GLN A 197 2.84 -15.45 -35.02
CA GLN A 197 2.36 -14.16 -35.50
C GLN A 197 3.30 -13.01 -35.14
N ILE A 198 3.85 -13.00 -33.92
CA ILE A 198 4.86 -12.01 -33.52
C ILE A 198 6.09 -12.10 -34.43
N ARG A 199 6.58 -13.32 -34.72
CA ARG A 199 7.71 -13.49 -35.64
C ARG A 199 7.39 -13.05 -37.07
N GLU A 200 6.18 -13.31 -37.55
CA GLU A 200 5.73 -12.81 -38.86
C GLU A 200 5.69 -11.29 -38.89
N LEU A 201 5.12 -10.66 -37.85
CA LEU A 201 5.09 -9.20 -37.71
C LEU A 201 6.49 -8.59 -37.58
N ASP A 202 7.41 -9.24 -36.86
CA ASP A 202 8.81 -8.80 -36.76
C ASP A 202 9.51 -8.82 -38.13
N LEU A 203 9.22 -9.84 -38.95
CA LEU A 203 9.73 -9.93 -40.33
C LEU A 203 9.07 -8.87 -41.24
N GLU A 204 7.77 -8.61 -41.08
CA GLU A 204 7.09 -7.54 -41.80
C GLU A 204 7.64 -6.16 -41.43
N LEU A 205 7.93 -5.92 -40.14
CA LEU A 205 8.59 -4.71 -39.67
C LEU A 205 9.98 -4.56 -40.29
N GLU A 206 10.78 -5.62 -40.33
CA GLU A 206 12.10 -5.61 -40.97
C GLU A 206 12.00 -5.29 -42.47
N LEU A 207 11.02 -5.85 -43.17
CA LEU A 207 10.75 -5.55 -44.58
C LEU A 207 10.32 -4.08 -44.78
N VAL A 208 9.48 -3.54 -43.93
CA VAL A 208 9.04 -2.13 -43.99
C VAL A 208 10.20 -1.20 -43.67
N GLU A 209 11.02 -1.52 -42.67
CA GLU A 209 12.26 -0.78 -42.36
C GLU A 209 13.24 -0.81 -43.53
N GLN A 210 13.41 -1.97 -44.17
CA GLN A 210 14.24 -2.10 -45.36
C GLN A 210 13.69 -1.29 -46.53
N GLN A 211 12.37 -1.33 -46.77
CA GLN A 211 11.74 -0.52 -47.81
C GLN A 211 11.88 0.98 -47.52
N LEU A 212 11.79 1.41 -46.27
CA LEU A 212 12.07 2.81 -45.89
C LEU A 212 13.53 3.17 -46.15
N ARG A 213 14.48 2.28 -45.83
CA ARG A 213 15.91 2.47 -46.13
C ARG A 213 16.16 2.56 -47.65
N GLU A 214 15.52 1.72 -48.46
CA GLU A 214 15.64 1.69 -49.92
C GLU A 214 14.95 2.89 -50.60
N ASN A 215 13.76 3.29 -50.12
CA ASN A 215 13.02 4.45 -50.64
C ASN A 215 13.72 5.79 -50.33
N CYS A 216 14.66 5.82 -49.39
CA CYS A 216 15.44 7.00 -49.06
C CYS A 216 16.63 7.29 -49.99
N LEU A 217 16.91 6.49 -51.03
CA LEU A 217 17.94 6.82 -52.03
C LEU A 217 17.62 6.33 -53.46
N PRO A 218 17.55 7.24 -54.44
CA PRO A 218 18.22 7.05 -55.73
C PRO A 218 19.44 8.00 -55.82
N ASP A 219 20.53 7.47 -56.36
CA ASP A 219 21.80 8.15 -56.73
C ASP A 219 22.81 8.49 -55.62
N SER A 220 23.61 7.49 -55.21
CA SER A 220 25.06 7.51 -55.47
C SER A 220 25.70 6.19 -55.01
N LYS A 221 25.92 5.29 -55.95
CA LYS A 221 26.42 3.94 -55.73
C LYS A 221 27.94 3.91 -55.49
N LEU A 222 28.40 4.31 -54.31
CA LEU A 222 29.70 3.86 -53.73
C LEU A 222 29.70 3.82 -52.19
N THR A 223 28.57 4.09 -51.55
CA THR A 223 28.43 4.37 -50.11
C THR A 223 27.55 3.33 -49.43
N GLU A 224 28.02 2.10 -49.22
CA GLU A 224 27.29 1.16 -48.35
C GLU A 224 28.22 0.40 -47.39
N THR A 225 29.41 -0.01 -47.82
CA THR A 225 30.44 -0.52 -46.88
C THR A 225 31.09 0.57 -46.05
N ALA A 226 31.07 1.81 -46.56
CA ALA A 226 31.45 2.97 -45.77
C ALA A 226 30.41 3.26 -44.69
N ASN A 227 29.12 2.95 -44.87
CA ASN A 227 28.03 3.51 -44.06
C ASN A 227 27.87 2.91 -42.66
N SER A 228 28.27 1.66 -42.41
CA SER A 228 28.28 1.16 -41.03
C SER A 228 29.45 1.71 -40.22
N GLN A 229 30.59 1.96 -40.87
CA GLN A 229 31.71 2.69 -40.27
C GLN A 229 31.43 4.20 -40.24
N LEU A 230 30.67 4.74 -41.19
CA LEU A 230 30.23 6.13 -41.26
C LEU A 230 29.10 6.41 -40.29
N LEU A 231 28.27 5.45 -39.89
CA LEU A 231 27.27 5.66 -38.83
C LEU A 231 27.95 5.68 -37.47
N SER A 232 28.94 4.81 -37.22
CA SER A 232 29.78 4.97 -36.03
C SER A 232 30.60 6.25 -36.12
N LEU A 233 31.22 6.57 -37.26
CA LEU A 233 31.96 7.83 -37.47
C LEU A 233 31.06 9.06 -37.54
N SER A 234 29.75 8.96 -37.81
CA SER A 234 28.77 10.07 -37.87
C SER A 234 28.09 10.28 -36.53
N ILE A 235 27.99 9.24 -35.70
CA ILE A 235 27.68 9.40 -34.28
C ILE A 235 28.90 10.01 -33.57
N PHE A 236 30.12 9.56 -33.87
CA PHE A 236 31.35 10.16 -33.34
C PHE A 236 31.67 11.54 -33.94
N GLN A 237 31.40 11.80 -35.23
CA GLN A 237 31.50 13.14 -35.83
C GLN A 237 30.35 14.02 -35.38
N GLY A 238 29.14 13.50 -35.21
CA GLY A 238 28.01 14.23 -34.67
C GLY A 238 28.25 14.63 -33.22
N GLU A 239 28.87 13.75 -32.42
CA GLU A 239 29.35 14.05 -31.08
C GLU A 239 30.57 14.99 -31.11
N GLU A 240 31.56 14.83 -31.98
CA GLU A 240 32.69 15.76 -32.11
C GLU A 240 32.25 17.13 -32.65
N GLN A 241 31.22 17.18 -33.49
CA GLN A 241 30.68 18.40 -34.10
C GLN A 241 29.67 19.05 -33.17
N LEU A 242 28.92 18.30 -32.34
CA LEU A 242 28.25 18.82 -31.15
C LEU A 242 29.28 19.29 -30.14
N GLN A 243 30.36 18.56 -29.90
CA GLN A 243 31.42 18.93 -28.97
C GLN A 243 32.13 20.18 -29.47
N GLU A 244 32.40 20.31 -30.77
CA GLU A 244 32.96 21.49 -31.44
C GLU A 244 31.95 22.64 -31.44
N TYR A 245 30.65 22.38 -31.60
CA TYR A 245 29.55 23.36 -31.46
C TYR A 245 29.30 23.78 -30.00
N LEU A 246 29.65 22.92 -29.04
CA LEU A 246 29.61 23.20 -27.60
C LEU A 246 30.89 23.91 -27.13
N TYR A 247 32.04 23.64 -27.76
CA TYR A 247 33.32 24.33 -27.54
C TYR A 247 33.39 25.67 -28.25
N THR A 248 32.72 25.82 -29.39
CA THR A 248 32.47 27.12 -30.02
C THR A 248 31.28 27.75 -29.30
N SER A 249 31.56 28.68 -28.39
CA SER A 249 30.53 29.43 -27.65
C SER A 249 29.44 30.02 -28.54
N ASP A 250 29.76 30.26 -29.81
CA ASP A 250 28.88 30.85 -30.81
C ASP A 250 27.72 29.92 -31.22
N GLY A 251 27.92 28.59 -31.16
CA GLY A 251 26.86 27.63 -31.46
C GLY A 251 25.80 27.56 -30.36
N ILE A 252 26.25 27.42 -29.11
CA ILE A 252 25.37 27.50 -27.93
C ILE A 252 24.64 28.87 -27.92
N ALA A 253 25.36 29.97 -28.16
CA ALA A 253 24.75 31.30 -28.21
C ALA A 253 23.69 31.45 -29.32
N GLN A 254 23.88 30.78 -30.46
CA GLN A 254 22.89 30.77 -31.55
C GLN A 254 21.64 29.96 -31.19
N LEU A 255 21.80 28.80 -30.54
CA LEU A 255 20.67 28.03 -30.03
C LEU A 255 19.94 28.79 -28.93
N ASP A 256 20.66 29.44 -28.01
CA ASP A 256 20.07 30.28 -26.97
C ASP A 256 19.27 31.43 -27.58
N LEU A 257 19.80 32.09 -28.62
CA LEU A 257 19.07 33.13 -29.36
C LEU A 257 17.82 32.57 -30.04
N GLN A 258 17.89 31.36 -30.59
CA GLN A 258 16.73 30.70 -31.21
C GLN A 258 15.68 30.31 -30.17
N VAL A 259 16.10 29.81 -29.01
CA VAL A 259 15.22 29.50 -27.87
C VAL A 259 14.56 30.78 -27.37
N LEU A 260 15.30 31.88 -27.20
CA LEU A 260 14.76 33.18 -26.83
C LEU A 260 13.72 33.67 -27.84
N ARG A 261 14.01 33.57 -29.14
CA ARG A 261 13.05 33.94 -30.19
C ARG A 261 11.77 33.09 -30.15
N HIS A 262 11.89 31.79 -29.89
CA HIS A 262 10.73 30.93 -29.74
C HIS A 262 9.97 31.24 -28.45
N GLN A 263 10.66 31.57 -27.36
CA GLN A 263 10.04 31.99 -26.10
C GLN A 263 9.24 33.28 -26.29
N GLU A 264 9.81 34.29 -26.95
CA GLU A 264 9.14 35.54 -27.28
C GLU A 264 7.89 35.31 -28.15
N LEU A 265 7.98 34.42 -29.14
CA LEU A 265 6.83 34.05 -29.98
C LEU A 265 5.75 33.34 -29.17
N ILE A 266 6.12 32.43 -28.27
CA ILE A 266 5.18 31.75 -27.38
C ILE A 266 4.49 32.77 -26.47
N ASP A 267 5.24 33.71 -25.91
CA ASP A 267 4.69 34.76 -25.05
C ASP A 267 3.76 35.70 -25.85
N GLU A 268 4.09 36.01 -27.10
CA GLU A 268 3.24 36.78 -28.00
C GLU A 268 1.94 36.06 -28.32
N LEU A 269 2.01 34.81 -28.76
CA LEU A 269 0.83 33.99 -29.05
C LEU A 269 -0.02 33.77 -27.79
N SER A 270 0.60 33.60 -26.63
CA SER A 270 -0.12 33.46 -25.36
C SER A 270 -0.88 34.74 -25.01
N ARG A 271 -0.26 35.91 -25.18
CA ARG A 271 -0.94 37.21 -25.01
C ARG A 271 -2.09 37.38 -25.99
N ASP A 272 -1.92 36.96 -27.24
CA ASP A 272 -2.95 37.05 -28.26
C ASP A 272 -4.14 36.14 -27.94
N ILE A 273 -3.88 34.90 -27.52
CA ILE A 273 -4.91 33.97 -27.03
C ILE A 273 -5.64 34.58 -25.83
N ASP A 274 -4.93 35.13 -24.85
CA ASP A 274 -5.55 35.77 -23.67
C ASP A 274 -6.39 37.01 -24.04
N LEU A 275 -5.98 37.76 -25.06
CA LEU A 275 -6.76 38.88 -25.59
C LEU A 275 -8.00 38.40 -26.34
N GLU A 276 -7.90 37.33 -27.11
CA GLU A 276 -9.03 36.72 -27.80
C GLU A 276 -10.05 36.13 -26.82
N LEU A 277 -9.58 35.41 -25.80
CA LEU A 277 -10.43 34.90 -24.72
C LEU A 277 -11.15 36.04 -23.97
N ARG A 278 -10.43 37.12 -23.62
CA ARG A 278 -11.05 38.28 -22.96
C ARG A 278 -12.03 39.02 -23.87
N LYS A 279 -11.74 39.14 -25.17
CA LYS A 279 -12.68 39.71 -26.15
C LYS A 279 -13.91 38.84 -26.30
N ALA A 280 -13.77 37.52 -26.39
CA ALA A 280 -14.89 36.58 -26.46
C ALA A 280 -15.79 36.68 -25.22
N VAL A 281 -15.20 36.80 -24.02
CA VAL A 281 -15.94 37.06 -22.77
C VAL A 281 -16.62 38.43 -22.80
N SER A 282 -15.93 39.49 -23.24
CA SER A 282 -16.51 40.84 -23.30
C SER A 282 -17.65 40.97 -24.33
N ILE A 283 -17.61 40.23 -25.44
CA ILE A 283 -18.67 40.21 -26.46
C ILE A 283 -19.96 39.60 -25.86
N LEU A 284 -19.83 38.55 -25.05
CA LEU A 284 -20.96 37.94 -24.33
C LEU A 284 -21.61 38.93 -23.35
N ASP A 285 -20.80 39.72 -22.62
CA ASP A 285 -21.31 40.72 -21.67
C ASP A 285 -21.95 41.95 -22.34
N THR A 286 -21.53 42.30 -23.57
CA THR A 286 -22.00 43.53 -24.26
C THR A 286 -23.30 43.28 -25.03
N GLU A 287 -23.50 42.08 -25.59
CA GLU A 287 -24.75 41.70 -26.27
C GLU A 287 -25.94 41.60 -25.29
N GLU A 288 -25.69 41.31 -24.00
CA GLU A 288 -26.72 41.35 -22.94
C GLU A 288 -27.17 42.79 -22.59
N LEU A 289 -26.32 43.81 -22.82
CA LEU A 289 -26.61 45.20 -22.44
C LEU A 289 -27.23 46.04 -23.58
N GLU A 290 -26.88 45.79 -24.85
CA GLU A 290 -27.44 46.54 -25.99
C GLU A 290 -28.83 46.06 -26.44
N GLY A 291 -29.26 44.86 -26.02
CA GLY A 291 -30.60 44.30 -26.33
C GLY A 291 -31.79 45.05 -25.70
N ALA A 292 -31.57 46.02 -24.82
CA ALA A 292 -32.63 46.72 -24.09
C ALA A 292 -33.17 48.01 -24.76
N THR A 293 -32.62 48.50 -25.88
CA THR A 293 -32.99 49.84 -26.40
C THR A 293 -33.38 49.99 -27.88
N ALA A 294 -33.51 48.92 -28.67
CA ALA A 294 -34.02 49.06 -30.04
C ALA A 294 -35.01 47.95 -30.45
N ALA A 295 -36.28 48.32 -30.53
CA ALA A 295 -37.36 47.48 -31.00
C ALA A 295 -37.26 47.23 -32.53
N ASN A 296 -37.36 45.95 -32.94
CA ASN A 296 -38.17 45.56 -34.09
C ASN A 296 -38.59 44.07 -34.01
N PRO A 297 -39.85 43.71 -34.35
CA PRO A 297 -40.40 42.38 -34.13
C PRO A 297 -40.39 41.55 -35.40
N ALA A 298 -39.74 40.39 -35.38
CA ALA A 298 -40.05 39.17 -36.14
C ALA A 298 -38.77 38.35 -36.29
N LEU A 299 -38.66 37.26 -35.54
CA LEU A 299 -38.53 35.90 -36.05
C LEU A 299 -38.38 34.96 -34.85
N GLU A 300 -39.14 33.88 -34.91
CA GLU A 300 -39.28 32.83 -33.91
C GLU A 300 -37.94 32.18 -33.56
N PHE A 301 -37.50 32.31 -32.30
CA PHE A 301 -36.62 31.36 -31.62
C PHE A 301 -36.84 31.47 -30.10
N ASP A 302 -37.70 30.61 -29.57
CA ASP A 302 -37.76 30.22 -28.15
C ASP A 302 -36.66 29.17 -27.86
N PRO A 303 -36.23 28.91 -26.62
CA PRO A 303 -36.14 29.76 -25.43
C PRO A 303 -34.87 29.42 -24.58
N ILE A 304 -33.77 30.20 -24.66
CA ILE A 304 -32.64 30.07 -23.69
C ILE A 304 -32.13 31.44 -23.19
N SER A 305 -32.66 32.56 -23.71
CA SER A 305 -32.20 33.93 -23.40
C SER A 305 -32.73 34.53 -22.09
N ALA A 306 -32.74 33.75 -21.02
CA ALA A 306 -32.80 34.28 -19.66
C ALA A 306 -32.26 33.22 -18.70
N LEU A 307 -30.94 32.99 -18.74
CA LEU A 307 -30.27 32.38 -17.59
C LEU A 307 -30.67 33.21 -16.37
N SER A 308 -31.26 32.57 -15.39
CA SER A 308 -31.77 33.23 -14.19
C SER A 308 -30.64 34.04 -13.56
N SER A 309 -30.91 35.26 -13.06
CA SER A 309 -29.91 36.02 -12.27
C SER A 309 -29.27 35.19 -11.15
N ALA A 310 -29.94 34.11 -10.71
CA ALA A 310 -29.39 33.11 -9.80
C ALA A 310 -28.30 32.22 -10.44
N GLU A 311 -28.45 31.81 -11.70
CA GLU A 311 -27.49 30.97 -12.42
C GLU A 311 -26.20 31.73 -12.76
N SER A 312 -26.30 33.03 -13.08
CA SER A 312 -25.12 33.92 -13.22
C SER A 312 -24.36 34.07 -11.90
N LEU A 313 -25.07 34.26 -10.78
CA LEU A 313 -24.46 34.34 -9.45
C LEU A 313 -23.81 33.00 -9.05
N GLU A 314 -24.44 31.88 -9.37
CA GLU A 314 -23.85 30.55 -9.17
C GLU A 314 -22.57 30.36 -10.00
N LEU A 315 -22.55 30.81 -11.27
CA LEU A 315 -21.36 30.77 -12.12
C LEU A 315 -20.21 31.59 -11.52
N ASP A 316 -20.48 32.81 -11.05
CA ASP A 316 -19.48 33.67 -10.40
C ASP A 316 -18.94 33.06 -9.11
N THR A 317 -19.80 32.42 -8.31
CA THR A 317 -19.36 31.71 -7.09
C THR A 317 -18.45 30.55 -7.44
N LEU A 318 -18.80 29.74 -8.44
CA LEU A 318 -17.97 28.62 -8.91
C LEU A 318 -16.64 29.10 -9.49
N GLN A 319 -16.63 30.22 -10.23
CA GLN A 319 -15.40 30.83 -10.72
C GLN A 319 -14.50 31.28 -9.56
N SER A 320 -15.07 31.94 -8.54
CA SER A 320 -14.32 32.38 -7.37
C SER A 320 -13.75 31.20 -6.56
N GLU A 321 -14.50 30.09 -6.46
CA GLU A 321 -14.07 28.87 -5.80
C GLU A 321 -12.96 28.17 -6.59
N LEU A 322 -13.08 28.12 -7.92
CA LEU A 322 -12.05 27.57 -8.81
C LEU A 322 -10.75 28.37 -8.70
N GLU A 323 -10.83 29.70 -8.72
CA GLU A 323 -9.67 30.55 -8.53
C GLU A 323 -9.03 30.38 -7.16
N ALA A 324 -9.83 30.27 -6.10
CA ALA A 324 -9.34 30.00 -4.75
C ALA A 324 -8.64 28.63 -4.67
N SER A 325 -9.22 27.61 -5.31
CA SER A 325 -8.66 26.27 -5.44
C SER A 325 -7.35 26.27 -6.22
N MET A 326 -7.27 27.01 -7.33
CA MET A 326 -6.06 27.14 -8.13
C MET A 326 -4.94 27.85 -7.35
N ARG A 327 -5.25 28.95 -6.65
CA ARG A 327 -4.30 29.64 -5.76
C ARG A 327 -3.79 28.73 -4.66
N ALA A 328 -4.68 27.94 -4.05
CA ALA A 328 -4.30 26.93 -3.06
C ALA A 328 -3.42 25.83 -3.67
N GLY A 329 -3.74 25.37 -4.88
CA GLY A 329 -2.96 24.38 -5.63
C GLY A 329 -1.54 24.87 -5.92
N ILE A 330 -1.38 26.11 -6.39
CA ILE A 330 -0.06 26.72 -6.61
C ILE A 330 0.70 26.84 -5.28
N SER A 331 0.04 27.28 -4.21
CA SER A 331 0.68 27.37 -2.89
C SER A 331 1.11 26.00 -2.34
N LEU A 332 0.34 24.94 -2.59
CA LEU A 332 0.71 23.58 -2.19
C LEU A 332 1.87 23.06 -3.05
N HIS A 333 1.88 23.39 -4.34
CA HIS A 333 2.96 23.03 -5.24
C HIS A 333 4.29 23.67 -4.81
N THR A 334 4.29 24.96 -4.49
CA THR A 334 5.49 25.64 -3.98
C THR A 334 5.98 25.05 -2.65
N GLN A 335 5.07 24.79 -1.70
CA GLN A 335 5.41 24.11 -0.45
C GLN A 335 6.01 22.72 -0.68
N THR A 336 5.46 21.96 -1.63
CA THR A 336 5.97 20.62 -1.96
C THR A 336 7.37 20.71 -2.57
N GLN A 337 7.60 21.68 -3.44
CA GLN A 337 8.91 21.91 -4.05
C GLN A 337 9.96 22.32 -3.00
N ASP A 338 9.59 23.11 -2.00
CA ASP A 338 10.51 23.49 -0.92
C ASP A 338 10.83 22.30 0.00
N LEU A 339 9.83 21.47 0.34
CA LEU A 339 10.06 20.21 1.05
C LEU A 339 10.95 19.25 0.26
N GLU A 340 10.82 19.20 -1.07
CA GLU A 340 11.69 18.40 -1.92
C GLU A 340 13.14 18.90 -1.87
N LYS A 341 13.37 20.21 -1.95
CA LYS A 341 14.72 20.80 -1.79
C LYS A 341 15.31 20.48 -0.41
N GLU A 342 14.52 20.60 0.65
CA GLU A 342 14.95 20.23 2.01
C GLU A 342 15.30 18.75 2.11
N LEU A 343 14.51 17.88 1.50
CA LEU A 343 14.77 16.43 1.46
C LEU A 343 16.06 16.13 0.69
N GLN A 344 16.28 16.76 -0.47
CA GLN A 344 17.51 16.63 -1.24
C GLN A 344 18.73 17.12 -0.45
N HIS A 345 18.60 18.26 0.24
CA HIS A 345 19.66 18.77 1.13
C HIS A 345 19.98 17.77 2.26
N ASN A 346 18.96 17.22 2.91
CA ASN A 346 19.15 16.22 3.95
C ASN A 346 19.76 14.92 3.41
N ALA A 347 19.36 14.48 2.22
CA ALA A 347 19.92 13.29 1.57
C ALA A 347 21.42 13.46 1.27
N THR A 348 21.80 14.62 0.71
CA THR A 348 23.23 14.91 0.45
C THR A 348 24.02 15.04 1.74
N LEU A 349 23.48 15.68 2.78
CA LEU A 349 24.11 15.75 4.10
C LEU A 349 24.30 14.37 4.74
N LEU A 350 23.31 13.48 4.64
CA LEU A 350 23.44 12.11 5.13
C LEU A 350 24.48 11.33 4.33
N GLN A 351 24.57 11.55 3.02
CA GLN A 351 25.59 10.94 2.18
C GLN A 351 26.99 11.38 2.57
N THR A 352 27.23 12.68 2.79
CA THR A 352 28.55 13.18 3.22
C THR A 352 28.91 12.65 4.61
N ARG A 353 27.98 12.63 5.56
CA ARG A 353 28.21 12.00 6.89
C ARG A 353 28.50 10.51 6.79
N ASN A 354 27.82 9.78 5.90
CA ASN A 354 28.12 8.36 5.68
C ASN A 354 29.53 8.17 5.12
N GLN A 355 29.95 8.99 4.16
CA GLN A 355 31.32 8.99 3.64
C GLN A 355 32.36 9.28 4.74
N GLU A 356 32.09 10.24 5.63
CA GLU A 356 32.94 10.51 6.80
C GLU A 356 33.03 9.29 7.72
N TYR A 357 31.92 8.63 8.03
CA TYR A 357 31.93 7.39 8.83
C TYR A 357 32.72 6.27 8.16
N GLN A 358 32.56 6.09 6.85
CA GLN A 358 33.33 5.09 6.10
C GLN A 358 34.83 5.40 6.14
N HIS A 359 35.22 6.66 6.02
CA HIS A 359 36.61 7.09 6.13
C HIS A 359 37.17 6.83 7.54
N LEU A 360 36.42 7.16 8.59
CA LEU A 360 36.82 6.88 9.98
C LEU A 360 36.94 5.38 10.26
N ILE A 361 36.03 4.56 9.73
CA ILE A 361 36.12 3.10 9.83
C ILE A 361 37.39 2.60 9.11
N ALA A 362 37.69 3.12 7.92
CA ALA A 362 38.90 2.77 7.19
C ALA A 362 40.16 3.14 7.99
N GLN A 363 40.21 4.33 8.59
CA GLN A 363 41.32 4.76 9.45
C GLN A 363 41.49 3.87 10.68
N LEU A 364 40.39 3.55 11.39
CA LEU A 364 40.43 2.66 12.55
C LEU A 364 40.90 1.24 12.16
N SER A 365 40.44 0.73 11.02
CA SER A 365 40.87 -0.57 10.50
C SER A 365 42.36 -0.58 10.11
N SER A 366 42.88 0.55 9.59
CA SER A 366 44.30 0.72 9.28
C SER A 366 45.15 0.75 10.55
N MET A 367 44.70 1.45 11.59
CA MET A 367 45.39 1.48 12.89
C MET A 367 45.34 0.13 13.61
N GLN A 368 44.23 -0.62 13.48
CA GLN A 368 44.10 -1.97 14.04
C GLN A 368 44.97 -3.02 13.31
N LEU A 369 45.29 -2.81 12.02
CA LEU A 369 46.25 -3.65 11.31
C LEU A 369 47.70 -3.40 11.74
N GLU A 370 48.01 -2.20 12.25
CA GLU A 370 49.36 -1.82 12.68
C GLU A 370 49.71 -2.41 14.07
N ASP A 371 48.72 -2.67 14.91
CA ASP A 371 48.89 -3.25 16.26
C ASP A 371 48.97 -4.80 16.28
N CYS A 372 48.94 -5.42 15.09
CA CYS A 372 48.94 -6.89 14.92
C CYS A 372 50.13 -7.40 14.09
N ALA A 373 51.18 -6.60 13.92
CA ALA A 373 52.40 -6.96 13.21
C ALA A 373 53.46 -7.57 14.14
N GLU A 374 53.24 -8.78 14.63
CA GLU A 374 54.32 -9.67 15.10
C GLU A 374 54.84 -10.52 13.91
N PRO A 375 56.17 -10.64 13.71
CA PRO A 375 56.75 -11.19 12.50
C PRO A 375 56.71 -12.72 12.44
N SER A 376 56.08 -13.20 11.36
CA SER A 376 56.38 -14.40 10.56
C SER A 376 57.48 -15.37 11.07
N ILE A 377 57.06 -16.60 11.39
CA ILE A 377 57.87 -17.83 11.23
C ILE A 377 57.03 -18.87 10.48
N PRO A 378 57.48 -19.43 9.33
CA PRO A 378 56.73 -20.44 8.61
C PRO A 378 57.21 -21.88 8.88
N ALA A 379 56.23 -22.79 8.76
CA ALA A 379 56.34 -24.21 8.39
C ALA A 379 56.95 -25.22 9.39
N TYR A 380 56.14 -26.20 9.82
CA TYR A 380 56.31 -27.61 9.44
C TYR A 380 55.10 -28.49 9.85
N LEU A 381 54.41 -29.02 8.83
CA LEU A 381 53.91 -30.40 8.65
C LEU A 381 53.13 -31.18 9.74
N LYS A 382 51.99 -31.71 9.24
CA LYS A 382 51.32 -33.00 9.51
C LYS A 382 50.23 -33.09 10.61
N ASN A 383 48.99 -33.15 10.10
CA ASN A 383 47.76 -33.73 10.65
C ASN A 383 47.94 -35.16 11.23
N PRO A 384 46.85 -35.82 11.71
CA PRO A 384 45.85 -35.46 12.73
C PRO A 384 45.76 -36.60 13.79
N VAL A 385 44.84 -36.52 14.78
CA VAL A 385 44.05 -37.64 15.38
C VAL A 385 43.33 -37.13 16.64
N ARG A 386 41.99 -37.24 16.66
CA ARG A 386 41.09 -37.16 17.83
C ARG A 386 41.20 -38.48 18.63
N PRO A 387 40.90 -38.59 19.95
CA PRO A 387 39.55 -38.31 20.49
C PRO A 387 39.40 -38.00 22.01
N ASP A 388 38.14 -37.71 22.37
CA ASP A 388 37.40 -38.09 23.60
C ASP A 388 37.56 -37.38 24.98
N VAL A 389 36.42 -36.76 25.38
CA VAL A 389 35.65 -36.95 26.63
C VAL A 389 35.99 -36.23 27.95
N SER A 390 34.93 -35.53 28.43
CA SER A 390 34.45 -35.28 29.80
C SER A 390 34.99 -34.16 30.72
N GLN A 391 34.04 -33.26 31.02
CA GLN A 391 33.56 -32.83 32.35
C GLN A 391 34.35 -31.84 33.22
N LYS A 392 33.63 -30.73 33.49
CA LYS A 392 33.35 -30.10 34.79
C LYS A 392 34.39 -29.17 35.47
N THR A 393 33.94 -27.89 35.52
CA THR A 393 33.75 -27.02 36.70
C THR A 393 34.91 -26.23 37.35
N THR A 394 34.52 -25.00 37.76
CA THR A 394 35.08 -24.07 38.77
C THR A 394 36.13 -23.06 38.26
N GLY A 395 36.14 -21.78 38.63
CA GLY A 395 35.35 -20.98 39.58
C GLY A 395 35.38 -19.47 39.21
N THR A 396 34.30 -18.73 39.46
CA THR A 396 34.10 -17.79 40.59
C THR A 396 34.84 -16.44 40.52
N LEU A 397 34.09 -15.35 40.35
CA LEU A 397 34.06 -14.27 41.36
C LEU A 397 32.73 -13.49 41.31
N ARG A 398 32.11 -13.33 42.48
CA ARG A 398 30.90 -12.54 42.77
C ARG A 398 31.29 -11.09 43.11
N GLN A 399 30.43 -10.14 42.75
CA GLN A 399 29.96 -9.03 43.62
C GLN A 399 28.66 -8.48 42.99
N LYS A 400 27.41 -8.70 43.45
CA LYS A 400 26.71 -8.27 44.69
C LYS A 400 26.94 -6.76 44.94
N LEU A 401 25.98 -5.82 45.02
CA LEU A 401 24.56 -5.75 45.47
C LEU A 401 24.06 -4.32 45.08
N SER A 402 22.90 -4.08 44.46
CA SER A 402 21.53 -3.95 45.04
C SER A 402 20.98 -2.48 44.92
N PRO A 403 19.71 -2.17 45.28
CA PRO A 403 18.77 -1.41 44.43
C PRO A 403 18.20 -0.13 45.10
N SER A 404 17.45 0.71 44.38
CA SER A 404 16.18 1.34 44.82
C SER A 404 15.74 2.45 43.85
N ASP A 405 14.44 2.47 43.57
CA ASP A 405 13.66 3.58 43.00
C ASP A 405 14.04 4.96 43.55
N VAL A 406 14.15 5.98 42.68
CA VAL A 406 13.43 7.27 42.74
C VAL A 406 13.41 7.88 41.31
N THR A 407 12.27 8.45 40.95
CA THR A 407 11.99 9.27 39.76
C THR A 407 13.13 10.17 39.30
N ASP A 408 13.45 10.14 38.01
CA ASP A 408 14.19 11.23 37.35
C ASP A 408 13.56 11.49 35.98
N THR A 409 12.85 12.61 35.91
CA THR A 409 12.01 13.08 34.80
C THR A 409 12.64 14.31 34.17
N ASP A 410 13.88 14.23 33.72
CA ASP A 410 14.55 15.40 33.13
C ASP A 410 14.96 15.09 31.70
N SER A 411 14.04 15.34 30.77
CA SER A 411 14.35 15.48 29.35
C SER A 411 13.89 16.84 28.90
N ASP A 412 14.76 17.82 29.14
CA ASP A 412 14.74 19.17 28.59
C ASP A 412 14.56 19.10 27.08
N THR A 413 13.33 19.30 26.64
CA THR A 413 13.05 19.78 25.29
C THR A 413 13.14 21.29 25.37
N GLY A 414 14.27 21.82 24.91
CA GLY A 414 14.52 23.25 24.81
C GLY A 414 13.43 23.96 24.02
N ILE A 415 12.56 24.65 24.74
CA ILE A 415 11.65 25.66 24.22
C ILE A 415 12.44 26.96 24.01
N SER A 416 12.68 27.31 22.74
CA SER A 416 12.82 28.70 22.31
C SER A 416 11.52 29.00 21.54
N SER A 417 10.48 29.60 22.11
CA SER A 417 10.35 31.00 22.55
C SER A 417 10.89 32.01 21.53
N THR A 418 10.11 32.23 20.46
CA THR A 418 9.96 33.56 19.88
C THR A 418 8.48 33.92 19.88
N HIS A 419 8.15 34.62 20.95
CA HIS A 419 7.00 35.48 21.13
C HIS A 419 6.95 36.54 20.03
N SER A 420 5.81 36.64 19.34
CA SER A 420 5.29 37.89 18.79
C SER A 420 3.78 37.90 18.98
N GLN A 421 3.35 38.72 19.95
CA GLN A 421 1.98 39.22 20.08
C GLN A 421 1.76 40.30 19.02
N ASP A 422 0.65 40.20 18.29
CA ASP A 422 -0.20 41.32 17.85
C ASP A 422 -1.28 40.76 16.90
N SER A 423 -2.48 41.29 16.71
CA SER A 423 -3.44 42.05 17.50
C SER A 423 -4.66 42.18 16.57
N LEU A 424 -5.87 42.07 17.12
CA LEU A 424 -7.19 42.46 16.55
C LEU A 424 -7.98 41.45 15.67
N SER A 425 -9.09 41.00 16.24
CA SER A 425 -10.26 40.40 15.59
C SER A 425 -11.31 41.49 15.29
N PRO A 426 -12.05 41.46 14.17
CA PRO A 426 -13.31 42.17 14.06
C PRO A 426 -14.46 41.28 14.56
N CYS A 427 -15.21 41.84 15.50
CA CYS A 427 -16.49 41.35 15.97
C CYS A 427 -17.52 41.34 14.82
N VAL A 428 -18.35 40.29 14.76
CA VAL A 428 -19.68 40.38 14.14
C VAL A 428 -20.69 39.82 15.14
N ASP A 429 -21.64 40.68 15.45
CA ASP A 429 -22.65 40.61 16.49
C ASP A 429 -23.57 39.40 16.40
N ARG A 430 -23.86 38.81 17.56
CA ARG A 430 -24.93 37.83 17.76
C ARG A 430 -26.14 38.57 18.31
N GLN A 431 -27.23 38.63 17.54
CA GLN A 431 -28.51 39.18 17.98
C GLN A 431 -29.09 38.40 19.18
N PRO A 432 -29.79 39.05 20.13
CA PRO A 432 -30.48 38.39 21.23
C PRO A 432 -31.89 37.92 20.81
N PRO A 433 -32.47 36.92 21.51
CA PRO A 433 -33.82 36.44 21.24
C PRO A 433 -34.88 37.40 21.82
N LEU A 434 -35.96 37.58 21.06
CA LEU A 434 -37.17 38.27 21.45
C LEU A 434 -37.97 37.41 22.44
N ASP A 435 -38.15 37.92 23.66
CA ASP A 435 -39.26 37.56 24.53
C ASP A 435 -40.45 38.46 24.18
N THR A 436 -41.59 37.85 23.83
CA THR A 436 -42.90 38.48 23.96
C THR A 436 -43.86 37.45 24.54
N ASP A 437 -44.10 37.57 25.84
CA ASP A 437 -45.41 37.29 26.43
C ASP A 437 -46.42 38.34 25.93
N VAL A 438 -47.68 37.88 25.82
CA VAL A 438 -48.95 38.55 25.43
C VAL A 438 -49.44 38.26 24.02
#